data_AF-A0A7S0MKB0-F1
#
_entry.id   AF-A0A7S0MKB0-F1
#
_cell.length_a   1.000
_cell.length_b   1.000
_cell.length_c   1.000
_cell.angle_alpha   90.00
_cell.angle_beta   90.00
_cell.angle_gamma   90.00
#
_symmetry.space_group_name_H-M   'P 1'
#
loop_
_entity.id
_entity.type
_entity.pdbx_description
1 polymer ?
#
loop_
_entity_poly.entity_id
_entity_poly.type
_entity_poly.pdbx_seq_one_letter_code
_entity_poly.pdbx_strand_id
1 'polypeptide(L)'
;MSGVTHQAQEASTAENQPRSKPAMQGWLNKQSHGVIKKSQRHWFELWGPELRYFASEADAVATRVIMVNGCRVVDAKAPASLVLDTPSDPLAKQYVFACDDPSELSRWKQALTDASALPPLVKPLLPAQERVQMVALVNSKSGGKQGPGLKAVLVKHLGPNSVFDLANGGPKAGIQEHLRDGPNTRFLVCGGDG
;
A
#
# COMPACT_ATOMS: atom_id res chain seq x y z
N MET A 1 -31.10 -30.70 31.09
CA MET A 1 -31.29 -30.16 29.73
C MET A 1 -31.26 -28.65 29.88
N SER A 2 -30.32 -27.86 29.38
CA SER A 2 -29.19 -28.08 28.48
C SER A 2 -28.21 -26.93 28.77
N GLY A 3 -26.96 -27.23 29.13
CA GLY A 3 -25.92 -26.21 29.28
C GLY A 3 -25.19 -26.06 27.95
N VAL A 4 -25.33 -24.91 27.30
CA VAL A 4 -24.63 -24.60 26.06
C VAL A 4 -23.23 -24.12 26.42
N THR A 5 -22.23 -24.95 26.11
CA THR A 5 -20.81 -24.61 26.22
C THR A 5 -20.45 -23.66 25.08
N HIS A 6 -20.20 -22.39 25.39
CA HIS A 6 -19.56 -21.48 24.45
C HIS A 6 -18.05 -21.72 24.47
N GLN A 7 -17.54 -22.49 23.50
CA GLN A 7 -16.12 -22.45 23.14
C GLN A 7 -15.90 -21.16 22.34
N ALA A 8 -15.28 -20.16 22.98
CA ALA A 8 -14.66 -19.06 22.27
C ALA A 8 -13.40 -19.61 21.57
N GLN A 9 -13.42 -19.63 20.24
CA GLN A 9 -12.22 -19.88 19.44
C GLN A 9 -11.23 -18.73 19.70
N GLU A 10 -10.09 -19.05 20.32
CA GLU A 10 -8.91 -18.20 20.35
C GLU A 10 -8.41 -17.98 18.93
N ALA A 11 -8.81 -16.85 18.32
CA ALA A 11 -8.16 -16.36 17.12
C ALA A 11 -6.70 -16.02 17.48
N SER A 12 -5.77 -16.77 16.88
CA SER A 12 -4.33 -16.68 17.11
C SER A 12 -3.83 -15.25 17.00
N THR A 13 -3.45 -14.67 18.13
CA THR A 13 -2.97 -13.29 18.29
C THR A 13 -1.48 -13.15 17.91
N ALA A 14 -0.99 -13.99 16.99
CA ALA A 14 0.44 -14.10 16.68
C ALA A 14 0.97 -13.03 15.71
N GLU A 15 0.11 -12.19 15.12
CA GLU A 15 0.49 -11.35 13.99
C GLU A 15 0.89 -9.90 14.36
N ASN A 16 0.90 -9.54 15.65
CA ASN A 16 1.06 -8.13 16.07
C ASN A 16 2.41 -7.81 16.76
N GLN A 17 3.42 -8.67 16.64
CA GLN A 17 4.78 -8.26 16.99
C GLN A 17 5.44 -7.60 15.77
N PRO A 18 6.03 -6.39 15.90
CA PRO A 18 6.83 -5.82 14.83
C PRO A 18 7.94 -6.81 14.50
N ARG A 19 7.96 -7.33 13.26
CA ARG A 19 9.06 -8.17 12.79
C ARG A 19 10.35 -7.39 13.02
N SER A 20 11.28 -7.94 13.79
CA SER A 20 12.54 -7.28 14.12
C SER A 20 13.59 -7.39 13.01
N LYS A 21 13.36 -8.28 12.05
CA LYS A 21 14.22 -8.51 10.88
C LYS A 21 13.41 -8.99 9.67
N PRO A 22 13.90 -8.79 8.44
CA PRO A 22 13.25 -9.34 7.26
C PRO A 22 13.38 -10.86 7.21
N ALA A 23 12.43 -11.52 6.56
CA ALA A 23 12.46 -12.96 6.31
C ALA A 23 13.59 -13.33 5.32
N MET A 24 13.89 -12.42 4.39
CA MET A 24 15.01 -12.52 3.48
C MET A 24 15.49 -11.12 3.09
N GLN A 25 16.80 -10.95 2.91
CA GLN A 25 17.40 -9.72 2.42
C GLN A 25 18.63 -10.03 1.60
N GLY A 26 19.01 -9.13 0.69
CA GLY A 26 20.16 -9.32 -0.17
C GLY A 26 20.07 -8.56 -1.49
N TRP A 27 21.14 -8.66 -2.28
CA TRP A 27 21.21 -8.03 -3.59
C TRP A 27 20.54 -8.89 -4.66
N LEU A 28 19.67 -8.30 -5.46
CA LEU A 28 19.12 -8.91 -6.67
C LEU A 28 19.25 -7.97 -7.86
N ASN A 29 19.42 -8.55 -9.04
CA ASN A 29 19.35 -7.84 -10.30
C ASN A 29 17.89 -7.81 -10.77
N LYS A 30 17.32 -6.61 -10.90
CA LYS A 30 15.94 -6.40 -11.34
C LYS A 30 15.91 -5.91 -12.78
N GLN A 31 15.09 -6.54 -13.60
CA GLN A 31 14.85 -6.10 -14.97
C GLN A 31 13.89 -4.90 -15.03
N SER A 32 14.17 -3.95 -15.92
CA SER A 32 13.29 -2.81 -16.21
C SER A 32 12.03 -3.24 -16.96
N HIS A 33 10.94 -2.47 -16.79
CA HIS A 33 9.68 -2.76 -17.46
C HIS A 33 9.56 -2.14 -18.86
N GLY A 34 10.47 -1.22 -19.23
CA GLY A 34 10.46 -0.55 -20.52
C GLY A 34 10.69 -1.46 -21.73
N VAL A 35 10.63 -0.86 -22.93
CA VAL A 35 10.91 -1.54 -24.21
C VAL A 35 12.34 -2.09 -24.22
N ILE A 36 13.29 -1.27 -23.76
CA ILE A 36 14.67 -1.70 -23.54
C ILE A 36 14.76 -2.30 -22.15
N LYS A 37 14.97 -3.61 -22.10
CA LYS A 37 15.19 -4.37 -20.88
C LYS A 37 16.62 -4.13 -20.39
N LYS A 38 16.75 -3.34 -19.33
CA LYS A 38 18.00 -3.13 -18.60
C LYS A 38 17.91 -3.83 -17.26
N SER A 39 19.01 -4.44 -16.82
CA SER A 39 19.10 -5.04 -15.49
C SER A 39 19.85 -4.09 -14.57
N GLN A 40 19.32 -3.85 -13.36
CA GLN A 40 19.95 -3.02 -12.35
C GLN A 40 19.95 -3.73 -11.01
N ARG A 41 21.06 -3.60 -10.28
CA ARG A 41 21.25 -4.23 -8.98
C ARG A 41 20.59 -3.36 -7.90
N HIS A 42 19.78 -3.98 -7.05
CA HIS A 42 19.12 -3.32 -5.93
C HIS A 42 19.24 -4.16 -4.66
N TRP A 43 19.23 -3.50 -3.52
CA TRP A 43 19.09 -4.16 -2.23
C TRP A 43 17.60 -4.48 -2.02
N PHE A 44 17.30 -5.71 -1.63
CA PHE A 44 15.94 -6.17 -1.36
C PHE A 44 15.78 -6.63 0.07
N GLU A 45 14.59 -6.41 0.60
CA GLU A 45 14.16 -6.92 1.91
C GLU A 45 12.72 -7.40 1.84
N LEU A 46 12.47 -8.60 2.35
CA LEU A 46 11.15 -9.22 2.40
C LEU A 46 10.60 -9.19 3.83
N TRP A 47 9.58 -8.37 4.05
CA TRP A 47 8.94 -8.14 5.35
C TRP A 47 7.51 -8.69 5.35
N GLY A 48 7.36 -9.98 5.69
CA GLY A 48 6.10 -10.67 5.43
C GLY A 48 5.78 -10.65 3.95
N PRO A 49 4.62 -10.13 3.51
CA PRO A 49 4.30 -10.07 2.10
C PRO A 49 4.74 -8.77 1.41
N GLU A 50 5.49 -7.90 2.09
CA GLU A 50 6.06 -6.70 1.49
C GLU A 50 7.48 -6.99 0.98
N LEU A 51 7.64 -7.07 -0.34
CA LEU A 51 8.96 -7.07 -0.98
C LEU A 51 9.37 -5.63 -1.25
N ARG A 52 10.34 -5.14 -0.48
CA ARG A 52 10.88 -3.78 -0.58
C ARG A 52 12.20 -3.82 -1.33
N TYR A 53 12.44 -2.82 -2.17
CA TYR A 53 13.76 -2.64 -2.77
C TYR A 53 14.22 -1.19 -2.73
N PHE A 54 15.53 -1.03 -2.66
CA PHE A 54 16.23 0.21 -2.42
C PHE A 54 17.27 0.46 -3.51
N ALA A 55 17.69 1.71 -3.69
CA ALA A 55 18.80 2.00 -4.60
C ALA A 55 20.12 1.50 -3.98
N SER A 56 20.27 1.65 -2.67
CA SER A 56 21.38 1.14 -1.86
C SER A 56 20.91 0.47 -0.57
N GLU A 57 21.77 -0.37 0.02
CA GLU A 57 21.52 -1.00 1.33
C GLU A 57 21.42 0.01 2.49
N ALA A 58 22.07 1.18 2.37
CA ALA A 58 22.06 2.20 3.41
C ALA A 58 20.81 3.12 3.36
N ASP A 59 19.97 2.97 2.34
CA ASP A 59 18.82 3.84 2.15
C ASP A 59 17.72 3.50 3.17
N ALA A 60 17.27 4.50 3.94
CA ALA A 60 16.17 4.32 4.89
C ALA A 60 14.79 4.19 4.21
N VAL A 61 14.66 4.62 2.95
CA VAL A 61 13.38 4.68 2.22
C VAL A 61 13.46 3.77 1.00
N ALA A 62 12.53 2.83 0.93
CA ALA A 62 12.43 1.93 -0.22
C ALA A 62 12.12 2.74 -1.49
N THR A 63 12.87 2.45 -2.56
CA THR A 63 12.51 2.89 -3.92
C THR A 63 11.11 2.39 -4.28
N ARG A 64 10.75 1.18 -3.82
CA ARG A 64 9.40 0.67 -3.96
C ARG A 64 9.07 -0.45 -2.98
N VAL A 65 7.78 -0.62 -2.73
CA VAL A 65 7.18 -1.77 -2.04
C VAL A 65 6.28 -2.52 -3.03
N ILE A 66 6.46 -3.83 -3.12
CA ILE A 66 5.68 -4.76 -3.95
C ILE A 66 4.95 -5.71 -3.00
N MET A 67 3.61 -5.76 -3.10
CA MET A 67 2.81 -6.70 -2.32
C MET A 67 2.86 -8.07 -3.00
N VAL A 68 3.40 -9.07 -2.32
CA VAL A 68 3.56 -10.42 -2.88
C VAL A 68 2.39 -11.36 -2.55
N ASN A 69 1.45 -10.99 -1.67
CA ASN A 69 0.28 -11.80 -1.37
C ASN A 69 -0.45 -12.23 -2.65
N GLY A 70 -0.72 -13.53 -2.80
CA GLY A 70 -1.40 -14.09 -3.97
C GLY A 70 -0.63 -13.97 -5.28
N CYS A 71 0.63 -13.49 -5.27
CA CYS A 71 1.48 -13.48 -6.44
C CYS A 71 2.02 -14.88 -6.72
N ARG A 72 2.27 -15.16 -7.99
CA ARG A 72 2.88 -16.43 -8.42
C ARG A 72 4.37 -16.22 -8.66
N VAL A 73 5.18 -17.11 -8.11
CA VAL A 73 6.64 -17.12 -8.29
C VAL A 73 6.99 -18.30 -9.19
N VAL A 74 7.64 -18.07 -10.32
CA VAL A 74 8.05 -19.10 -11.27
C VAL A 74 9.51 -18.93 -11.69
N ASP A 75 10.12 -19.99 -12.21
CA ASP A 75 11.44 -19.87 -12.83
C ASP A 75 11.33 -19.07 -14.14
N ALA A 76 12.30 -18.19 -14.37
CA ALA A 76 12.42 -17.53 -15.65
C ALA A 76 13.08 -18.46 -16.68
N LYS A 77 12.93 -18.15 -17.97
CA LYS A 77 13.65 -18.86 -19.04
C LYS A 77 15.17 -18.63 -18.97
N ALA A 78 15.59 -17.48 -18.43
CA ALA A 78 17.00 -17.17 -18.25
C ALA A 78 17.57 -17.94 -17.05
N PRO A 79 18.84 -18.38 -17.11
CA PRO A 79 19.46 -19.07 -15.99
C PRO A 79 19.54 -18.15 -14.76
N ALA A 80 19.50 -18.77 -13.59
CA ALA A 80 19.58 -18.10 -12.29
C ALA A 80 18.62 -16.90 -12.14
N SER A 81 17.43 -17.01 -12.74
CA SER A 81 16.44 -15.94 -12.75
C SER A 81 15.04 -16.47 -12.41
N LEU A 82 14.23 -15.65 -11.75
CA LEU A 82 12.84 -15.95 -11.39
C LEU A 82 11.92 -14.83 -11.86
N VAL A 83 10.64 -15.16 -12.06
CA VAL A 83 9.57 -14.23 -12.37
C VAL A 83 8.58 -14.20 -11.21
N LEU A 84 8.24 -12.99 -10.78
CA LEU A 84 7.15 -12.72 -9.85
C LEU A 84 6.00 -12.09 -10.63
N ASP A 85 4.92 -12.84 -10.82
CA ASP A 85 3.70 -12.37 -11.47
C ASP A 85 2.85 -11.58 -10.46
N THR A 86 2.61 -10.31 -10.77
CA THR A 86 1.96 -9.33 -9.90
C THR A 86 0.70 -8.76 -10.59
N PRO A 87 -0.35 -9.57 -10.81
CA PRO A 87 -1.53 -9.15 -11.58
C PRO A 87 -2.27 -7.97 -10.93
N SER A 88 -2.23 -7.86 -9.60
CA SER A 88 -2.87 -6.79 -8.82
C SER A 88 -2.04 -5.50 -8.75
N ASP A 89 -0.78 -5.53 -9.18
CA ASP A 89 0.07 -4.33 -9.21
C ASP A 89 -0.33 -3.45 -10.42
N PRO A 90 -0.66 -2.16 -10.20
CA PRO A 90 -1.10 -1.27 -11.26
C PRO A 90 0.04 -0.78 -12.16
N LEU A 91 1.30 -0.86 -11.71
CA LEU A 91 2.45 -0.31 -12.44
C LEU A 91 3.27 -1.38 -13.17
N ALA A 92 3.23 -2.63 -12.71
CA ALA A 92 3.93 -3.73 -13.38
C ALA A 92 3.20 -5.05 -13.16
N LYS A 93 2.91 -5.78 -14.25
CA LYS A 93 2.25 -7.10 -14.18
C LYS A 93 3.19 -8.25 -13.85
N GLN A 94 4.49 -8.05 -14.01
CA GLN A 94 5.50 -9.03 -13.68
C GLN A 94 6.83 -8.35 -13.36
N TYR A 95 7.62 -8.98 -12.50
CA TYR A 95 9.01 -8.65 -12.24
C TYR A 95 9.89 -9.83 -12.60
N VAL A 96 11.06 -9.53 -13.17
CA VAL A 96 12.10 -10.54 -13.38
C VAL A 96 13.27 -10.17 -12.49
N PHE A 97 13.68 -11.12 -11.66
CA PHE A 97 14.81 -10.99 -10.76
C PHE A 97 15.85 -12.05 -11.11
N ALA A 98 17.11 -11.67 -11.04
CA ALA A 98 18.24 -12.57 -11.26
C ALA A 98 19.22 -12.48 -10.09
N CYS A 99 19.89 -13.58 -9.83
CA CYS A 99 20.97 -13.69 -8.87
C CYS A 99 22.17 -14.36 -9.54
N ASP A 100 23.38 -14.03 -9.10
CA ASP A 100 24.59 -14.65 -9.64
C ASP A 100 24.80 -16.06 -9.02
N ASP A 101 24.23 -16.33 -7.84
CA ASP A 101 24.26 -17.62 -7.16
C ASP A 101 22.88 -18.33 -7.25
N PRO A 102 22.80 -19.50 -7.91
CA PRO A 102 21.57 -20.33 -7.97
C PRO A 102 21.03 -20.75 -6.60
N SER A 103 21.90 -20.89 -5.60
CA SER A 103 21.53 -21.28 -4.24
C SER A 103 20.78 -20.13 -3.56
N GLU A 104 21.26 -18.90 -3.72
CA GLU A 104 20.58 -17.70 -3.25
C GLU A 104 19.26 -17.48 -3.98
N LEU A 105 19.21 -17.70 -5.30
CA LEU A 105 17.96 -17.62 -6.05
C LEU A 105 16.91 -18.59 -5.50
N SER A 106 17.32 -19.82 -5.18
CA SER A 106 16.43 -20.84 -4.62
C SER A 106 15.86 -20.41 -3.26
N ARG A 107 16.69 -19.79 -2.41
CA ARG A 107 16.24 -19.20 -1.14
C ARG A 107 15.25 -18.07 -1.35
N TRP A 108 15.52 -17.17 -2.31
CA TRP A 108 14.61 -16.08 -2.66
C TRP A 108 13.27 -16.58 -3.18
N LYS A 109 13.30 -17.57 -4.07
CA LYS A 109 12.10 -18.21 -4.60
C LYS A 109 11.25 -18.80 -3.49
N GLN A 110 11.85 -19.59 -2.59
CA GLN A 110 11.14 -20.18 -1.46
C GLN A 110 10.52 -19.09 -0.56
N ALA A 111 11.32 -18.08 -0.18
CA ALA A 111 10.84 -17.00 0.69
C ALA A 111 9.69 -16.21 0.07
N LEU A 112 9.75 -15.93 -1.24
CA LEU A 112 8.68 -15.24 -1.97
C LEU A 112 7.42 -16.12 -2.11
N THR A 113 7.58 -17.42 -2.32
CA THR A 113 6.46 -18.38 -2.35
C THR A 113 5.78 -18.47 -0.98
N ASP A 114 6.54 -18.54 0.10
CA ASP A 114 6.00 -18.57 1.46
C ASP A 114 5.28 -17.25 1.77
N ALA A 115 5.88 -16.12 1.40
CA ALA A 115 5.30 -14.80 1.59
C ALA A 115 4.04 -14.58 0.73
N SER A 116 3.96 -15.17 -0.46
CA SER A 116 2.76 -15.05 -1.30
C SER A 116 1.56 -15.83 -0.77
N ALA A 117 1.82 -16.88 0.03
CA ALA A 117 0.80 -17.65 0.73
C ALA A 117 0.29 -16.98 2.02
N LEU A 118 0.94 -15.90 2.48
CA LEU A 118 0.47 -15.16 3.66
C LEU A 118 -0.90 -14.51 3.39
N PRO A 119 -1.74 -14.35 4.43
CA PRO A 119 -2.98 -13.60 4.31
C PRO A 119 -2.67 -12.16 3.89
N PRO A 120 -3.58 -11.49 3.15
CA PRO A 120 -3.45 -10.06 2.88
C PRO A 120 -3.19 -9.31 4.17
N LEU A 121 -2.22 -8.39 4.14
CA LEU A 121 -2.00 -7.44 5.23
C LEU A 121 -3.27 -6.59 5.38
N VAL A 122 -4.19 -7.03 6.24
CA VAL A 122 -5.27 -6.18 6.73
C VAL A 122 -4.59 -5.29 7.74
N LYS A 123 -4.18 -4.08 7.33
CA LYS A 123 -3.87 -3.04 8.32
C LYS A 123 -5.10 -2.97 9.21
N PRO A 124 -4.98 -3.23 10.53
CA PRO A 124 -6.11 -3.07 11.42
C PRO A 124 -6.66 -1.68 11.16
N LEU A 125 -7.93 -1.59 10.76
CA LEU A 125 -8.59 -0.31 10.75
C LEU A 125 -8.43 0.19 12.18
N LEU A 126 -7.76 1.33 12.35
CA LEU A 126 -7.68 1.95 13.66
C LEU A 126 -9.11 1.95 14.26
N PRO A 127 -9.23 1.73 15.58
CA PRO A 127 -10.51 1.92 16.26
C PRO A 127 -11.17 3.20 15.75
N ALA A 128 -12.51 3.23 15.64
CA ALA A 128 -13.21 4.35 15.02
C ALA A 128 -12.80 5.71 15.61
N GLN A 129 -12.49 5.72 16.90
CA GLN A 129 -12.03 6.88 17.66
C GLN A 129 -10.63 7.37 17.26
N GLU A 130 -9.79 6.52 16.68
CA GLU A 130 -8.42 6.83 16.24
C GLU A 130 -8.33 7.09 14.72
N ARG A 131 -9.41 6.81 13.97
CA ARG A 131 -9.45 7.11 12.53
C ARG A 131 -9.53 8.62 12.31
N VAL A 132 -8.68 9.11 11.42
CA VAL A 132 -8.75 10.49 10.93
C VAL A 132 -9.83 10.57 9.86
N GLN A 133 -10.87 11.37 10.12
CA GLN A 133 -11.88 11.73 9.13
C GLN A 133 -11.38 12.99 8.39
N MET A 134 -11.16 12.92 7.09
CA MET A 134 -10.83 14.11 6.29
C MET A 134 -12.08 14.68 5.61
N VAL A 135 -12.31 15.97 5.81
CA VAL A 135 -13.40 16.74 5.19
C VAL A 135 -12.79 17.84 4.33
N ALA A 136 -13.03 17.82 3.02
CA ALA A 136 -12.53 18.83 2.11
C ALA A 136 -13.57 19.94 1.90
N LEU A 137 -13.13 21.19 2.08
CA LEU A 137 -13.88 22.39 1.77
C LEU A 137 -13.26 23.04 0.54
N VAL A 138 -13.89 22.89 -0.63
CA VAL A 138 -13.32 23.27 -1.92
C VAL A 138 -14.00 24.53 -2.45
N ASN A 139 -13.26 25.58 -2.76
CA ASN A 139 -13.77 26.71 -3.53
C ASN A 139 -13.67 26.40 -5.02
N SER A 140 -14.78 25.94 -5.63
CA SER A 140 -14.78 25.57 -7.05
C SER A 140 -14.60 26.74 -8.03
N LYS A 141 -14.74 27.99 -7.54
CA LYS A 141 -14.70 29.22 -8.35
C LYS A 141 -13.41 30.05 -8.17
N SER A 142 -12.35 29.49 -7.57
CA SER A 142 -11.07 30.22 -7.47
C SER A 142 -10.44 30.48 -8.85
N GLY A 143 -9.60 31.52 -8.95
CA GLY A 143 -9.14 32.13 -10.21
C GLY A 143 -8.48 31.16 -11.19
N GLY A 144 -7.82 30.12 -10.70
CA GLY A 144 -7.14 29.11 -11.53
C GLY A 144 -8.06 28.13 -12.29
N LYS A 145 -9.40 28.17 -12.13
CA LYS A 145 -10.39 27.27 -12.78
C LYS A 145 -10.17 25.77 -12.57
N GLN A 146 -9.26 25.36 -11.68
CA GLN A 146 -8.98 23.96 -11.35
C GLN A 146 -9.96 23.38 -10.32
N GLY A 147 -10.77 24.23 -9.68
CA GLY A 147 -11.70 23.86 -8.61
C GLY A 147 -12.61 22.65 -8.92
N PRO A 148 -13.27 22.58 -10.10
CA PRO A 148 -14.10 21.43 -10.46
C PRO A 148 -13.31 20.11 -10.58
N GLY A 149 -12.10 20.17 -11.14
CA GLY A 149 -11.21 19.01 -11.28
C GLY A 149 -10.69 18.53 -9.92
N LEU A 150 -10.24 19.46 -9.08
CA LEU A 150 -9.81 19.17 -7.72
C LEU A 150 -10.94 18.55 -6.89
N LYS A 151 -12.15 19.11 -6.98
CA LYS A 151 -13.34 18.55 -6.32
C LYS A 151 -13.63 17.12 -6.77
N ALA A 152 -13.57 16.85 -8.08
CA ALA A 152 -13.81 15.50 -8.61
C ALA A 152 -12.79 14.47 -8.09
N VAL A 153 -11.51 14.85 -8.01
CA VAL A 153 -10.46 14.01 -7.42
C VAL A 153 -10.73 13.78 -5.93
N LEU A 154 -11.05 14.83 -5.17
CA LEU A 154 -11.33 14.70 -3.74
C LEU A 154 -12.56 13.83 -3.46
N VAL A 155 -13.65 13.98 -4.23
CA VAL A 155 -14.85 13.13 -4.08
C VAL A 155 -14.52 11.66 -4.34
N LYS A 156 -13.65 11.38 -5.32
CA LYS A 156 -13.19 10.01 -5.61
C LYS A 156 -12.42 9.38 -4.45
N HIS A 157 -11.67 10.18 -3.68
CA HIS A 157 -10.80 9.67 -2.61
C HIS A 157 -11.44 9.73 -1.21
N LEU A 158 -12.26 10.75 -0.92
CA LEU A 158 -12.87 10.97 0.39
C LEU A 158 -14.35 10.56 0.45
N GLY A 159 -14.98 10.38 -0.72
CA GLY A 159 -16.42 10.16 -0.83
C GLY A 159 -17.20 11.47 -0.95
N PRO A 160 -18.43 11.41 -1.50
CA PRO A 160 -19.25 12.61 -1.78
C PRO A 160 -19.68 13.38 -0.54
N ASN A 161 -19.85 12.70 0.61
CA ASN A 161 -20.31 13.32 1.85
C ASN A 161 -19.21 14.07 2.60
N SER A 162 -17.95 13.90 2.21
CA SER A 162 -16.82 14.55 2.87
C SER A 162 -16.21 15.66 2.01
N VAL A 163 -16.88 16.08 0.93
CA VAL A 163 -16.39 17.16 0.05
C VAL A 163 -17.49 18.20 -0.16
N PHE A 164 -17.25 19.41 0.33
CA PHE A 164 -18.20 20.52 0.28
C PHE A 164 -17.67 21.64 -0.60
N ASP A 165 -18.55 22.16 -1.44
CA ASP A 165 -18.24 23.28 -2.32
C ASP A 165 -18.55 24.61 -1.63
N LEU A 166 -17.52 25.40 -1.35
CA LEU A 166 -17.67 26.70 -0.70
C LEU A 166 -18.48 27.68 -1.55
N ALA A 167 -18.49 27.50 -2.88
CA ALA A 167 -19.34 28.31 -3.75
C ALA A 167 -20.84 28.02 -3.58
N ASN A 168 -21.19 26.88 -2.95
CA ASN A 168 -22.56 26.43 -2.72
C ASN A 168 -22.97 26.65 -1.25
N GLY A 169 -22.88 27.89 -0.76
CA GLY A 169 -23.34 28.24 0.58
C GLY A 169 -22.26 28.25 1.68
N GLY A 170 -20.98 28.26 1.30
CA GLY A 170 -19.87 28.46 2.22
C GLY A 170 -19.53 27.24 3.10
N PRO A 171 -18.66 27.40 4.11
CA PRO A 171 -18.10 26.28 4.87
C PRO A 171 -19.05 25.72 5.94
N LYS A 172 -20.14 26.43 6.26
CA LYS A 172 -20.97 26.15 7.44
C LYS A 172 -21.60 24.75 7.42
N ALA A 173 -22.12 24.33 6.26
CA ALA A 173 -22.76 23.02 6.12
C ALA A 173 -21.77 21.88 6.42
N GLY A 174 -20.61 21.89 5.77
CA GLY A 174 -19.58 20.85 5.97
C GLY A 174 -19.03 20.81 7.39
N ILE A 175 -18.84 21.98 8.02
CA ILE A 175 -18.40 22.06 9.42
C ILE A 175 -19.49 21.49 10.34
N GLN A 176 -20.74 21.94 10.23
CA GLN A 176 -21.81 21.51 11.13
C GLN A 176 -22.11 20.02 11.05
N GLU A 177 -22.06 19.44 9.85
CA GLU A 177 -22.27 18.02 9.63
C GLU A 177 -21.19 17.19 10.34
N HIS A 178 -19.93 17.63 10.29
CA HIS A 178 -18.78 16.86 10.78
C HIS A 178 -18.25 17.27 12.16
N LEU A 179 -18.86 18.27 12.80
CA LEU A 179 -18.55 18.69 14.18
C LEU A 179 -18.83 17.60 15.22
N ARG A 180 -19.71 16.63 14.89
CA ARG A 180 -20.12 15.54 15.79
C ARG A 180 -19.33 14.25 15.58
N ASP A 181 -18.51 14.17 14.53
CA ASP A 181 -17.79 12.95 14.13
C ASP A 181 -16.58 12.64 15.03
N GLY A 182 -16.26 13.54 15.97
CA GLY A 182 -15.26 13.35 17.00
C GLY A 182 -14.01 14.22 16.82
N PRO A 183 -13.04 14.13 17.76
CA PRO A 183 -11.87 15.00 17.81
C PRO A 183 -10.86 14.76 16.67
N ASN A 184 -11.01 13.67 15.91
CA ASN A 184 -10.12 13.29 14.83
C ASN A 184 -10.60 13.69 13.43
N THR A 185 -11.63 14.54 13.35
CA THR A 185 -11.97 15.21 12.11
C THR A 185 -10.94 16.28 11.76
N ARG A 186 -10.50 16.29 10.50
CA ARG A 186 -9.55 17.26 9.94
C ARG A 186 -10.17 17.91 8.71
N PHE A 187 -10.17 19.23 8.69
CA PHE A 187 -10.68 19.99 7.55
C PHE A 187 -9.53 20.37 6.61
N LEU A 188 -9.62 19.93 5.37
CA LEU A 188 -8.74 20.36 4.28
C LEU A 188 -9.44 21.50 3.53
N VAL A 189 -8.93 22.71 3.62
CA VAL A 189 -9.49 23.86 2.89
C VAL A 189 -8.72 24.03 1.60
N CYS A 190 -9.41 23.86 0.47
CA CYS A 190 -8.85 24.00 -0.86
C CYS A 190 -9.44 25.24 -1.54
N GLY A 191 -8.65 26.31 -1.65
CA GLY A 191 -9.09 27.52 -2.32
C GLY A 191 -8.10 28.65 -2.15
N GLY A 192 -7.51 29.09 -3.26
CA GLY A 192 -6.52 30.15 -3.34
C GLY A 192 -6.10 30.37 -4.80
N ASP A 193 -5.24 31.36 -5.01
CA ASP A 193 -4.52 31.61 -6.28
C ASP A 193 -3.19 30.82 -6.35
N GLY A 194 -3.03 29.85 -5.44
CA GLY A 194 -1.82 29.04 -5.22
C GLY A 194 -1.89 28.35 -3.87
#